data_AF-A0A7Y3BH01-F1
#
_entry.id   AF-A0A7Y3BH01-F1
#
_cell.length_a   1.000
_cell.length_b   1.000
_cell.length_c   1.000
_cell.angle_alpha   90.00
_cell.angle_beta   90.00
_cell.angle_gamma   90.00
#
_symmetry.space_group_name_H-M   'P 1'
#
loop_
_entity.id
_entity.type
_entity.pdbx_description
1 polymer ?
#
loop_
_entity_poly.entity_id
_entity_poly.type
_entity_poly.pdbx_seq_one_letter_code
_entity_poly.pdbx_strand_id
1 'polypeptide(L)'
;MKQQLILWISSIILTFVIGYIKNITDEHYPITGTFGIEGKKVSYKLDKVHYGDKPYKLIVLTERKELTGKCIWKVNYEQMIVPLRKDVKSYSAEIPLQKPLSKIEYKLVITHGDKVYEIPKDSNVEMIFFGGIPASVIFFNFILLYGGILLAIRTTLEIFNEKKLIKKFSVFTTSVFILLTAIINPLKNSYKLGAINNYVPVITEILEPLLLLLVLIWIVGIILIFYRKFVTATAAALFLSTIIIYFLLPLN
;
A
#
# COMPACT_ATOMS: atom_id res chain seq x y z
N MET A 1 -35.32 -8.05 0.41
CA MET A 1 -34.36 -7.64 1.47
C MET A 1 -33.19 -8.61 1.59
N LYS A 2 -33.42 -9.93 1.71
CA LYS A 2 -32.34 -10.95 1.82
C LYS A 2 -31.31 -10.88 0.68
N GLN A 3 -31.75 -10.77 -0.58
CA GLN A 3 -30.87 -10.70 -1.74
C GLN A 3 -29.94 -9.48 -1.74
N GLN A 4 -30.47 -8.29 -1.40
CA GLN A 4 -29.66 -7.07 -1.30
C GLN A 4 -28.55 -7.21 -0.26
N LEU A 5 -28.89 -7.77 0.90
CA LEU A 5 -27.93 -8.02 1.97
C LEU A 5 -26.84 -9.01 1.53
N ILE A 6 -27.20 -10.10 0.84
CA ILE A 6 -26.23 -11.06 0.28
C ILE A 6 -25.29 -10.36 -0.69
N LEU A 7 -25.80 -9.53 -1.61
CA LEU A 7 -24.94 -8.85 -2.60
C LEU A 7 -23.96 -7.87 -1.93
N TRP A 8 -24.38 -7.13 -0.90
CA TRP A 8 -23.48 -6.25 -0.15
C TRP A 8 -22.42 -7.02 0.63
N ILE A 9 -22.81 -8.11 1.31
CA ILE A 9 -21.85 -8.96 2.02
C ILE A 9 -20.84 -9.55 1.04
N SER A 10 -21.30 -10.07 -0.11
CA SER A 10 -20.42 -10.58 -1.16
C SER A 10 -19.48 -9.50 -1.69
N SER A 11 -19.96 -8.27 -1.93
CA SER A 11 -19.10 -7.16 -2.33
C SER A 11 -18.01 -6.86 -1.30
N ILE A 12 -18.37 -6.79 -0.01
CA ILE A 12 -17.42 -6.52 1.08
C ILE A 12 -16.36 -7.62 1.16
N ILE A 13 -16.77 -8.89 1.12
CA ILE A 13 -15.83 -10.03 1.18
C ILE A 13 -14.89 -9.99 -0.01
N LEU A 14 -15.40 -9.76 -1.22
CA LEU A 14 -14.57 -9.67 -2.44
C LEU A 14 -13.59 -8.50 -2.37
N THR A 15 -14.03 -7.31 -1.95
CA THR A 15 -13.14 -6.15 -1.77
C THR A 15 -12.04 -6.45 -0.75
N PHE A 16 -12.38 -7.09 0.37
CA PHE A 16 -11.41 -7.46 1.39
C PHE A 16 -10.38 -8.46 0.85
N VAL A 17 -10.82 -9.53 0.17
CA VAL A 17 -9.92 -10.54 -0.41
C VAL A 17 -9.00 -9.90 -1.46
N ILE A 18 -9.54 -9.08 -2.37
CA ILE A 18 -8.76 -8.39 -3.41
C ILE A 18 -7.73 -7.45 -2.75
N GLY A 19 -8.13 -6.67 -1.76
CA GLY A 19 -7.25 -5.76 -1.04
C GLY A 19 -6.15 -6.49 -0.27
N TYR A 20 -6.49 -7.61 0.37
CA TYR A 20 -5.53 -8.46 1.07
C TYR A 20 -4.48 -9.04 0.11
N ILE A 21 -4.92 -9.65 -1.00
CA ILE A 21 -4.02 -10.21 -2.01
C ILE A 21 -3.09 -9.12 -2.55
N LYS A 22 -3.64 -7.96 -2.92
CA LYS A 22 -2.81 -6.85 -3.43
C LYS A 22 -1.77 -6.41 -2.41
N ASN A 23 -2.13 -6.28 -1.12
CA ASN A 23 -1.20 -5.86 -0.08
C ASN A 23 -0.01 -6.83 0.07
N ILE A 24 -0.26 -8.14 0.11
CA ILE A 24 0.82 -9.13 0.28
C ILE A 24 1.69 -9.30 -0.98
N THR A 25 1.15 -9.00 -2.16
CA THR A 25 1.89 -9.04 -3.44
C THR A 25 2.61 -7.75 -3.76
N ASP A 26 2.50 -6.73 -2.90
CA ASP A 26 3.07 -5.43 -3.19
C ASP A 26 4.60 -5.45 -3.14
N GLU A 27 5.23 -4.72 -4.05
CA GLU A 27 6.70 -4.64 -4.10
C GLU A 27 7.28 -4.04 -2.82
N HIS A 28 6.55 -3.11 -2.18
CA HIS A 28 6.92 -2.48 -0.92
C HIS A 28 6.48 -3.26 0.31
N TYR A 29 5.95 -4.48 0.15
CA TYR A 29 5.64 -5.35 1.29
C TYR A 29 6.90 -5.64 2.11
N PRO A 30 6.86 -5.49 3.45
CA PRO A 30 8.02 -5.64 4.31
C PRO A 30 8.57 -7.07 4.27
N ILE A 31 9.90 -7.19 4.35
CA ILE A 31 10.55 -8.50 4.51
C ILE A 31 10.39 -8.90 5.97
N THR A 32 9.54 -9.89 6.20
CA THR A 32 9.27 -10.44 7.53
C THR A 32 9.78 -11.86 7.62
N GLY A 33 10.18 -12.27 8.82
CA GLY A 33 10.63 -13.63 9.04
C GLY A 33 10.73 -13.94 10.52
N THR A 34 10.81 -15.22 10.83
CA THR A 34 11.03 -15.71 12.18
C THR A 34 11.93 -16.92 12.11
N PHE A 35 12.95 -16.94 12.96
CA PHE A 35 13.85 -18.08 13.09
C PHE A 35 14.11 -18.39 14.57
N GLY A 36 14.58 -19.60 14.83
CA GLY A 36 14.91 -20.07 16.17
C GLY A 36 16.40 -19.95 16.47
N ILE A 37 16.74 -19.33 17.61
CA ILE A 37 18.09 -19.42 18.19
C ILE A 37 17.95 -20.18 19.51
N GLU A 38 18.43 -21.43 19.53
CA GLU A 38 18.39 -22.34 20.69
C GLU A 38 17.01 -22.36 21.36
N GLY A 39 15.97 -22.69 20.58
CA GLY A 39 14.60 -22.82 21.05
C GLY A 39 13.84 -21.50 21.29
N LYS A 40 14.50 -20.34 21.25
CA LYS A 40 13.83 -19.03 21.36
C LYS A 40 13.57 -18.42 19.98
N LYS A 41 12.36 -17.88 19.80
CA LYS A 41 11.97 -17.21 18.55
C LYS A 41 12.58 -15.81 18.46
N VAL A 42 13.06 -15.48 17.27
CA VAL A 42 13.52 -14.16 16.88
C VAL A 42 12.72 -13.76 15.65
N SER A 43 11.88 -12.74 15.78
CA SER A 43 11.04 -12.22 14.70
C SER A 43 11.52 -10.85 14.29
N TYR A 44 11.55 -10.60 12.98
CA TYR A 44 11.99 -9.33 12.42
C TYR A 44 11.02 -8.84 11.34
N LYS A 45 11.00 -7.52 11.16
CA LYS A 45 10.28 -6.82 10.09
C LYS A 45 11.20 -5.75 9.54
N LEU A 46 11.59 -5.91 8.27
CA LEU A 46 12.38 -4.94 7.53
C LEU A 46 11.44 -4.25 6.54
N ASP A 47 11.10 -3.00 6.83
CA ASP A 47 10.24 -2.20 5.96
C ASP A 47 11.01 -1.75 4.71
N LYS A 48 10.31 -1.61 3.57
CA LYS A 48 10.87 -1.07 2.32
C LYS A 48 10.50 0.39 2.09
N VAL A 49 9.65 0.93 2.94
CA VAL A 49 9.15 2.31 2.85
C VAL A 49 9.01 2.85 4.27
N HIS A 50 9.45 4.09 4.47
CA HIS A 50 9.25 4.84 5.70
C HIS A 50 8.57 6.17 5.43
N TYR A 51 7.62 6.55 6.29
CA TYR A 51 6.85 7.79 6.16
C TYR A 51 7.10 8.74 7.33
N GLY A 52 7.18 10.03 7.02
CA GLY A 52 7.13 11.10 8.01
C GLY A 52 8.48 11.56 8.53
N ASP A 53 8.42 12.40 9.56
CA ASP A 53 9.55 13.25 9.97
C ASP A 53 10.31 12.68 11.18
N LYS A 54 10.16 11.38 11.43
CA LYS A 54 10.82 10.68 12.53
C LYS A 54 11.89 9.72 12.00
N PRO A 55 12.96 9.45 12.77
CA PRO A 55 13.89 8.37 12.46
C PRO A 55 13.16 7.03 12.25
N TYR A 56 13.66 6.21 11.33
CA TYR A 56 13.14 4.86 11.14
C TYR A 56 13.63 3.97 12.28
N LYS A 57 12.70 3.29 12.96
CA LYS A 57 13.02 2.37 14.06
C LYS A 57 12.87 0.93 13.58
N LEU A 58 13.99 0.27 13.33
CA LEU A 58 14.06 -1.17 13.09
C LEU A 58 13.81 -1.90 14.41
N ILE A 59 12.88 -2.85 14.44
CA ILE A 59 12.53 -3.61 15.65
C ILE A 59 12.71 -5.11 15.39
N VAL A 60 13.40 -5.77 16.31
CA VAL A 60 13.58 -7.23 16.37
C VAL A 60 12.97 -7.72 17.67
N LEU A 61 11.94 -8.57 17.58
CA LEU A 61 11.23 -9.11 18.74
C LEU A 61 11.87 -10.43 19.18
N THR A 62 12.24 -10.52 20.46
CA THR A 62 12.80 -11.75 21.03
C THR A 62 12.75 -11.75 22.55
N GLU A 63 12.60 -12.95 23.14
CA GLU A 63 12.68 -13.19 24.58
C GLU A 63 14.10 -13.53 25.05
N ARG A 64 15.08 -13.46 24.14
CA ARG A 64 16.50 -13.70 24.45
C ARG A 64 17.15 -12.41 24.96
N LYS A 65 17.94 -12.54 26.02
CA LYS A 65 18.56 -11.40 26.72
C LYS A 65 19.98 -11.05 26.23
N GLU A 66 20.62 -11.95 25.49
CA GLU A 66 22.06 -11.89 25.13
C GLU A 66 22.26 -11.96 23.61
N LEU A 67 21.48 -11.17 22.88
CA LEU A 67 21.61 -11.06 21.43
C LEU A 67 22.42 -9.80 21.12
N THR A 68 23.54 -9.95 20.42
CA THR A 68 24.27 -8.81 19.86
C THR A 68 23.85 -8.66 18.41
N GLY A 69 23.66 -7.44 17.96
CA GLY A 69 23.34 -7.21 16.56
C GLY A 69 23.54 -5.77 16.16
N LYS A 70 23.55 -5.56 14.86
CA LYS A 70 23.80 -4.27 14.23
C LYS A 70 22.95 -4.14 12.98
N CYS A 71 22.45 -2.94 12.77
CA CYS A 71 21.91 -2.52 11.49
C CYS A 71 23.07 -1.90 10.69
N ILE A 72 23.32 -2.43 9.50
CA ILE A 72 24.25 -1.85 8.54
C ILE A 72 23.40 -1.19 7.48
N TRP A 73 23.55 0.12 7.28
CA TRP A 73 22.83 0.85 6.26
C TRP A 73 23.78 1.71 5.44
N LYS A 74 23.39 2.04 4.21
CA LYS A 74 24.23 2.69 3.22
C LYS A 74 23.45 3.77 2.48
N VAL A 75 24.08 4.92 2.29
CA VAL A 75 23.59 6.04 1.47
C VAL A 75 24.71 6.50 0.56
N ASN A 76 24.45 6.60 -0.75
CA ASN A 76 25.40 7.14 -1.73
C ASN A 76 26.85 6.63 -1.54
N TYR A 77 27.01 5.31 -1.36
CA TYR A 77 28.30 4.62 -1.13
C TYR A 77 28.87 4.63 0.29
N GLU A 78 28.40 5.51 1.17
CA GLU A 78 28.84 5.54 2.58
C GLU A 78 28.07 4.53 3.42
N GLN A 79 28.80 3.66 4.12
CA GLN A 79 28.23 2.64 5.00
C GLN A 79 28.29 3.10 6.46
N MET A 80 27.15 3.01 7.15
CA MET A 80 27.00 3.34 8.56
C MET A 80 26.54 2.10 9.33
N ILE A 81 27.08 1.93 10.55
CA ILE A 81 26.78 0.80 11.42
C ILE A 81 26.13 1.32 12.69
N VAL A 82 24.91 0.85 12.96
CA VAL A 82 24.15 1.22 14.15
C VAL A 82 23.96 -0.04 15.01
N PRO A 83 24.51 -0.10 16.24
CA PRO A 83 24.30 -1.24 17.11
C PRO A 83 22.83 -1.31 17.57
N LEU A 84 22.30 -2.52 17.68
CA LEU A 84 20.98 -2.76 18.25
C LEU A 84 21.02 -2.43 19.75
N ARG A 85 20.11 -1.58 20.19
CA ARG A 85 19.89 -1.28 21.60
C ARG A 85 18.82 -2.22 22.14
N LYS A 86 19.11 -2.80 23.30
CA LYS A 86 18.20 -3.71 23.99
C LYS A 86 17.09 -2.93 24.68
N ASP A 87 15.89 -3.45 24.55
CA ASP A 87 14.68 -3.07 25.27
C ASP A 87 14.12 -4.33 26.00
N VAL A 88 13.00 -4.20 26.73
CA VAL A 88 12.48 -5.24 27.63
C VAL A 88 12.21 -6.58 26.92
N LYS A 89 11.63 -6.54 25.70
CA LYS A 89 11.29 -7.72 24.87
C LYS A 89 11.68 -7.56 23.40
N SER A 90 12.55 -6.60 23.11
CA SER A 90 12.94 -6.28 21.74
C SER A 90 14.33 -5.69 21.68
N TYR A 91 14.90 -5.72 20.48
CA TYR A 91 16.09 -4.98 20.13
C TYR A 91 15.72 -3.98 19.05
N SER A 92 16.24 -2.77 19.13
CA SER A 92 15.97 -1.74 18.12
C SER A 92 17.20 -0.98 17.67
N ALA A 93 17.23 -0.63 16.39
CA ALA A 93 18.18 0.33 15.84
C ALA A 93 17.40 1.48 15.19
N GLU A 94 17.95 2.68 15.29
CA GLU A 94 17.37 3.87 14.68
C GLU A 94 18.23 4.32 13.51
N ILE A 95 17.61 4.43 12.34
CA ILE A 95 18.21 5.05 11.16
C ILE A 95 17.75 6.51 11.14
N PRO A 96 18.67 7.48 11.11
CA PRO A 96 18.32 8.90 11.05
C PRO A 96 17.37 9.21 9.90
N LEU A 97 16.50 10.20 10.12
CA LEU A 97 15.60 10.69 9.08
C LEU A 97 16.39 11.11 7.84
N GLN A 98 15.92 10.68 6.67
CA GLN A 98 16.46 11.09 5.38
C GLN A 98 15.49 12.03 4.68
N LYS A 99 15.99 12.76 3.67
CA LYS A 99 15.13 13.62 2.84
C LYS A 99 14.08 12.77 2.09
N PRO A 100 12.89 13.31 1.80
CA PRO A 100 11.92 12.64 0.94
C PRO A 100 12.55 12.19 -0.39
N LEU A 101 12.14 11.02 -0.87
CA LEU A 101 12.63 10.31 -2.06
C LEU A 101 14.07 9.82 -2.01
N SER A 102 14.75 9.95 -0.86
CA SER A 102 16.03 9.28 -0.67
C SER A 102 15.83 7.77 -0.53
N LYS A 103 16.79 7.05 -1.11
CA LYS A 103 16.87 5.60 -1.06
C LYS A 103 18.06 5.22 -0.20
N ILE A 104 17.85 4.25 0.68
CA ILE A 104 18.91 3.64 1.47
C ILE A 104 18.91 2.14 1.22
N GLU A 105 20.08 1.53 1.33
CA GLU A 105 20.19 0.08 1.42
C GLU A 105 20.51 -0.29 2.86
N TYR A 106 19.84 -1.28 3.42
CA TYR A 106 20.18 -1.73 4.77
C TYR A 106 19.98 -3.23 4.98
N LYS A 107 20.72 -3.78 5.93
CA LYS A 107 20.58 -5.16 6.39
C LYS A 107 20.77 -5.26 7.90
N LEU A 108 20.13 -6.27 8.47
CA LEU A 108 20.21 -6.63 9.87
C LEU A 108 21.22 -7.77 10.03
N VAL A 109 22.21 -7.58 10.90
CA VAL A 109 23.16 -8.63 11.26
C VAL A 109 23.01 -8.93 12.73
N ILE A 110 22.65 -10.18 13.04
CA ILE A 110 22.53 -10.70 14.39
C ILE A 110 23.66 -11.67 14.66
N THR A 111 24.29 -11.59 15.82
CA THR A 111 25.37 -12.46 16.24
C THR A 111 25.02 -13.11 17.58
N HIS A 112 25.27 -14.41 17.68
CA HIS A 112 25.05 -15.17 18.90
C HIS A 112 26.08 -16.30 19.01
N GLY A 113 27.00 -16.19 19.98
CA GLY A 113 28.19 -17.04 20.03
C GLY A 113 28.97 -16.94 18.71
N ASP A 114 29.28 -18.08 18.10
CA ASP A 114 29.99 -18.16 16.81
C ASP A 114 29.07 -18.04 15.58
N LYS A 115 27.75 -17.92 15.78
CA LYS A 115 26.79 -17.87 14.67
C LYS A 115 26.46 -16.43 14.29
N VAL A 116 26.54 -16.14 12.99
CA VAL A 116 26.12 -14.88 12.39
C VAL A 116 24.91 -15.11 11.49
N TYR A 117 23.88 -14.31 11.70
CA TYR A 117 22.63 -14.32 10.94
C TYR A 117 22.52 -12.99 10.19
N GLU A 118 22.68 -13.02 8.87
CA GLU A 118 22.45 -11.87 8.00
C GLU A 118 21.04 -11.90 7.41
N ILE A 119 20.33 -10.78 7.53
CA ILE A 119 18.92 -10.65 7.16
C ILE A 119 18.75 -9.35 6.36
N PRO A 120 18.36 -9.43 5.06
CA PRO A 120 18.23 -10.64 4.24
C PRO A 120 19.56 -11.35 4.01
N LYS A 121 19.50 -12.63 3.66
CA LYS A 121 20.70 -13.39 3.30
C LYS A 121 21.21 -12.92 1.93
N ASP A 122 22.51 -12.62 1.85
CA ASP A 122 23.23 -12.29 0.61
C ASP A 122 22.69 -11.06 -0.16
N SER A 123 21.87 -10.21 0.45
CA SER A 123 21.35 -8.98 -0.17
C SER A 123 21.01 -7.89 0.86
N ASN A 124 20.71 -6.69 0.37
CA ASN A 124 20.25 -5.56 1.17
C ASN A 124 18.77 -5.29 0.88
N VAL A 125 18.07 -4.70 1.85
CA VAL A 125 16.74 -4.13 1.65
C VAL A 125 16.90 -2.71 1.14
N GLU A 126 16.35 -2.43 -0.03
CA GLU A 126 16.15 -1.05 -0.49
C GLU A 126 14.95 -0.45 0.24
N MET A 127 15.18 0.66 0.95
CA MET A 127 14.14 1.43 1.61
C MET A 127 14.07 2.85 1.05
N ILE A 128 12.85 3.31 0.77
CA ILE A 128 12.57 4.68 0.33
C ILE A 128 11.97 5.48 1.49
N PHE A 129 12.46 6.69 1.68
CA PHE A 129 11.87 7.65 2.64
C PHE A 129 10.88 8.56 1.92
N PHE A 130 9.66 8.66 2.43
CA PHE A 130 8.63 9.60 1.95
C PHE A 130 8.33 10.66 3.00
N GLY A 131 7.81 11.80 2.53
CA GLY A 131 7.34 12.86 3.41
C GLY A 131 6.16 12.45 4.28
N GLY A 132 5.89 13.26 5.31
CA GLY A 132 4.76 13.05 6.21
C GLY A 132 3.41 13.29 5.53
N ILE A 133 2.60 12.23 5.43
CA ILE A 133 1.23 12.32 4.92
C ILE A 133 0.27 12.47 6.12
N PRO A 134 -0.59 13.51 6.15
CA PRO A 134 -1.59 13.65 7.18
C PRO A 134 -2.52 12.44 7.28
N ALA A 135 -2.86 12.03 8.50
CA ALA A 135 -3.73 10.88 8.74
C ALA A 135 -5.10 11.01 8.04
N SER A 136 -5.64 12.22 7.93
CA SER A 136 -6.88 12.51 7.22
C SER A 136 -6.78 12.17 5.72
N VAL A 137 -5.67 12.54 5.07
CA VAL A 137 -5.44 12.24 3.65
C VAL A 137 -5.30 10.74 3.41
N ILE A 138 -4.57 10.04 4.28
CA ILE A 138 -4.46 8.57 4.25
C ILE A 138 -5.84 7.93 4.37
N PHE A 139 -6.64 8.40 5.34
CA PHE A 139 -7.98 7.90 5.60
C PHE A 139 -8.93 8.11 4.41
N PHE A 140 -8.97 9.32 3.84
CA PHE A 140 -9.79 9.60 2.66
C PHE A 140 -9.33 8.80 1.44
N ASN A 141 -8.02 8.66 1.23
CA ASN A 141 -7.49 7.82 0.16
C ASN A 141 -7.95 6.37 0.30
N PHE A 142 -7.86 5.81 1.51
CA PHE A 142 -8.34 4.47 1.81
C PHE A 142 -9.83 4.32 1.51
N ILE A 143 -10.66 5.22 2.05
CA ILE A 143 -12.12 5.14 1.86
C ILE A 143 -12.52 5.25 0.39
N LEU A 144 -11.94 6.20 -0.36
CA LEU A 144 -12.32 6.38 -1.76
C LEU A 144 -11.81 5.22 -2.64
N LEU A 145 -10.59 4.73 -2.41
CA LEU A 145 -10.05 3.61 -3.19
C LEU A 145 -10.83 2.32 -2.94
N TYR A 146 -10.94 1.89 -1.69
CA TYR A 146 -11.64 0.64 -1.36
C TYR A 146 -13.16 0.78 -1.50
N GLY A 147 -13.72 1.95 -1.19
CA GLY A 147 -15.13 2.26 -1.45
C GLY A 147 -15.46 2.25 -2.94
N GLY A 148 -14.58 2.79 -3.79
CA GLY A 148 -14.73 2.75 -5.24
C GLY A 148 -14.69 1.32 -5.79
N ILE A 149 -13.73 0.50 -5.34
CA ILE A 149 -13.65 -0.93 -5.70
C ILE A 149 -14.89 -1.69 -5.22
N LEU A 150 -15.35 -1.43 -4.00
CA LEU A 150 -16.56 -2.04 -3.46
C LEU A 150 -17.79 -1.68 -4.29
N LEU A 151 -17.95 -0.41 -4.65
CA LEU A 151 -19.04 0.05 -5.51
C LEU A 151 -18.94 -0.52 -6.93
N ALA A 152 -17.72 -0.69 -7.47
CA ALA A 152 -17.48 -1.35 -8.73
C ALA A 152 -17.97 -2.81 -8.72
N ILE A 153 -17.59 -3.58 -7.70
CA ILE A 153 -18.07 -4.96 -7.50
C ILE A 153 -19.59 -4.96 -7.34
N ARG A 154 -20.13 -4.04 -6.53
CA ARG A 154 -21.57 -3.95 -6.27
C ARG A 154 -22.35 -3.64 -7.54
N THR A 155 -21.81 -2.80 -8.43
CA THR A 155 -22.38 -2.46 -9.74
C THR A 155 -22.51 -3.70 -10.62
N THR A 156 -21.50 -4.57 -10.64
CA THR A 156 -21.53 -5.81 -11.43
C THR A 156 -22.43 -6.87 -10.82
N LEU A 157 -22.40 -7.04 -9.50
CA LEU A 157 -23.29 -7.97 -8.80
C LEU A 157 -24.77 -7.59 -8.93
N GLU A 158 -25.08 -6.33 -9.25
CA GLU A 158 -26.44 -5.87 -9.52
C GLU A 158 -27.08 -6.51 -10.77
N ILE A 159 -26.30 -7.19 -11.61
CA ILE A 159 -26.82 -8.02 -12.71
C ILE A 159 -27.75 -9.13 -12.20
N PHE A 160 -27.48 -9.66 -11.01
CA PHE A 160 -28.27 -10.72 -10.39
C PHE A 160 -29.53 -10.21 -9.68
N ASN A 161 -29.72 -8.89 -9.57
CA ASN A 161 -30.87 -8.29 -8.92
C ASN A 161 -31.99 -8.00 -9.93
N GLU A 162 -33.24 -8.28 -9.56
CA GLU A 162 -34.41 -8.03 -10.42
C GLU A 162 -34.60 -6.53 -10.71
N LYS A 163 -34.41 -5.69 -9.68
CA LYS A 163 -34.46 -4.23 -9.80
C LYS A 163 -33.06 -3.68 -10.05
N LYS A 164 -32.60 -3.75 -11.30
CA LYS A 164 -31.24 -3.33 -11.70
C LYS A 164 -30.99 -1.84 -11.43
N LEU A 165 -30.33 -1.52 -10.32
CA LEU A 165 -29.86 -0.17 -9.98
C LEU A 165 -28.47 0.15 -10.57
N ILE A 166 -28.05 -0.57 -11.61
CA ILE A 166 -26.72 -0.48 -12.24
C ILE A 166 -26.37 0.97 -12.55
N LYS A 167 -27.28 1.74 -13.18
CA LYS A 167 -27.05 3.15 -13.51
C LYS A 167 -26.67 3.99 -12.30
N LYS A 168 -27.38 3.83 -11.19
CA LYS A 168 -27.14 4.59 -9.97
C LYS A 168 -25.77 4.26 -9.40
N PHE A 169 -25.45 2.97 -9.27
CA PHE A 169 -24.13 2.55 -8.77
C PHE A 169 -22.99 2.96 -9.69
N SER A 170 -23.18 2.94 -11.01
CA SER A 170 -22.16 3.44 -11.95
C SER A 170 -21.88 4.92 -11.75
N VAL A 171 -22.90 5.78 -11.58
CA VAL A 171 -22.69 7.21 -11.29
C VAL A 171 -21.87 7.38 -10.01
N PHE A 172 -22.28 6.73 -8.91
CA PHE A 172 -21.55 6.82 -7.64
C PHE A 172 -20.11 6.34 -7.76
N THR A 173 -19.88 5.21 -8.42
CA THR A 173 -18.53 4.65 -8.60
C THR A 173 -17.64 5.60 -9.40
N THR A 174 -18.14 6.12 -10.53
CA THR A 174 -17.41 7.10 -11.35
C THR A 174 -17.10 8.37 -10.56
N SER A 175 -18.07 8.92 -9.82
CA SER A 175 -17.83 10.10 -8.97
C SER A 175 -16.76 9.87 -7.91
N VAL A 176 -16.77 8.69 -7.25
CA VAL A 176 -15.76 8.33 -6.25
C VAL A 176 -14.37 8.25 -6.88
N PHE A 177 -14.22 7.59 -8.04
CA PHE A 177 -12.93 7.53 -8.72
C PHE A 177 -12.45 8.89 -9.23
N ILE A 178 -13.36 9.76 -9.71
CA ILE A 178 -12.99 11.15 -10.06
C ILE A 178 -12.44 11.89 -8.84
N LEU A 179 -13.12 11.83 -7.69
CA LEU A 179 -12.66 12.47 -6.46
C LEU A 179 -11.31 11.92 -5.99
N LEU A 180 -11.13 10.60 -6.05
CA LEU A 180 -9.86 9.95 -5.73
C LEU A 180 -8.74 10.47 -6.64
N THR A 181 -8.94 10.43 -7.95
CA THR A 181 -7.90 10.75 -8.94
C THR A 181 -7.60 12.24 -9.03
N ALA A 182 -8.62 13.10 -8.97
CA ALA A 182 -8.46 14.54 -9.20
C ALA A 182 -8.08 15.32 -7.94
N ILE A 183 -8.44 14.83 -6.75
CA ILE A 183 -8.25 15.57 -5.49
C ILE A 183 -7.32 14.82 -4.55
N ILE A 184 -7.73 13.63 -4.11
CA ILE A 184 -7.04 12.94 -3.01
C ILE A 184 -5.66 12.41 -3.42
N ASN A 185 -5.53 11.84 -4.62
CA ASN A 185 -4.26 11.30 -5.09
C ASN A 185 -3.20 12.40 -5.31
N PRO A 186 -3.50 13.51 -6.02
CA PRO A 186 -2.59 14.66 -6.10
C PRO A 186 -2.13 15.19 -4.76
N LEU A 187 -3.07 15.33 -3.82
CA LEU A 187 -2.78 15.82 -2.48
C LEU A 187 -1.85 14.86 -1.74
N LYS A 188 -2.18 13.56 -1.73
CA LYS A 188 -1.37 12.51 -1.12
C LYS A 188 0.03 12.47 -1.72
N ASN A 189 0.17 12.51 -3.03
CA ASN A 189 1.46 12.48 -3.72
C ASN A 189 2.29 13.73 -3.41
N SER A 190 1.66 14.90 -3.31
CA SER A 190 2.36 16.14 -2.93
C SER A 190 2.98 16.06 -1.53
N TYR A 191 2.28 15.43 -0.57
CA TYR A 191 2.83 15.13 0.76
C TYR A 191 3.92 14.05 0.71
N LYS A 192 3.68 12.96 -0.02
CA LYS A 192 4.63 11.84 -0.17
C LYS A 192 5.98 12.30 -0.74
N LEU A 193 5.95 13.19 -1.74
CA LEU A 193 7.13 13.79 -2.36
C LEU A 193 7.81 14.83 -1.45
N GLY A 194 7.15 15.27 -0.37
CA GLY A 194 7.63 16.38 0.45
C GLY A 194 7.61 17.71 -0.31
N ALA A 195 6.77 17.86 -1.33
CA ALA A 195 6.76 19.02 -2.21
C ALA A 195 6.00 20.21 -1.62
N ILE A 196 5.05 19.96 -0.70
CA ILE A 196 4.28 20.99 0.00
C ILE A 196 5.26 22.04 0.58
N ASN A 197 5.15 23.29 0.10
CA ASN A 197 5.99 24.44 0.47
C ASN A 197 7.49 24.37 0.09
N ASN A 198 7.94 23.33 -0.59
CA ASN A 198 9.35 23.17 -0.99
C ASN A 198 9.56 23.40 -2.49
N TYR A 199 8.73 22.80 -3.34
CA TYR A 199 8.81 22.93 -4.80
C TYR A 199 7.49 22.52 -5.46
N VAL A 200 7.34 22.79 -6.75
CA VAL A 200 6.18 22.34 -7.54
C VAL A 200 6.54 21.02 -8.24
N PRO A 201 5.91 19.89 -7.90
CA PRO A 201 6.20 18.61 -8.54
C PRO A 201 5.69 18.57 -9.99
N VAL A 202 6.28 17.69 -10.80
CA VAL A 202 5.83 17.49 -12.19
C VAL A 202 4.48 16.79 -12.18
N ILE A 203 3.62 17.11 -13.15
CA ILE A 203 2.26 16.56 -13.25
C ILE A 203 2.24 15.02 -13.21
N THR A 204 3.23 14.37 -13.82
CA THR A 204 3.36 12.91 -13.86
C THR A 204 3.70 12.26 -12.50
N GLU A 205 4.25 13.02 -11.55
CA GLU A 205 4.52 12.55 -10.18
C GLU A 205 3.30 12.74 -9.26
N ILE A 206 2.45 13.70 -9.60
CA ILE A 206 1.26 14.07 -8.83
C ILE A 206 0.06 13.22 -9.27
N LEU A 207 -0.15 13.10 -10.59
CA LEU A 207 -1.27 12.37 -11.17
C LEU A 207 -0.84 10.98 -11.62
N GLU A 208 -1.48 9.97 -11.03
CA GLU A 208 -1.23 8.56 -11.34
C GLU A 208 -1.90 8.19 -12.69
N PRO A 209 -1.14 7.82 -13.73
CA PRO A 209 -1.70 7.55 -15.07
C PRO A 209 -2.74 6.43 -15.09
N LEU A 210 -2.53 5.39 -14.27
CA LEU A 210 -3.43 4.26 -14.15
C LEU A 210 -4.79 4.65 -13.52
N LEU A 211 -4.78 5.56 -12.54
CA LEU A 211 -6.02 6.09 -11.96
C LEU A 211 -6.78 7.00 -12.95
N LEU A 212 -6.07 7.77 -13.78
CA LEU A 212 -6.68 8.54 -14.87
C LEU A 212 -7.32 7.62 -15.91
N LEU A 213 -6.61 6.57 -16.32
CA LEU A 213 -7.14 5.56 -17.22
C LEU A 213 -8.39 4.88 -16.64
N LEU A 214 -8.38 4.55 -15.35
CA LEU A 214 -9.54 4.00 -14.66
C LEU A 214 -10.75 4.94 -14.75
N VAL A 215 -10.56 6.23 -14.47
CA VAL A 215 -11.63 7.23 -14.59
C VAL A 215 -12.18 7.31 -16.02
N LEU A 216 -11.31 7.33 -17.04
CA LEU A 216 -11.73 7.35 -18.45
C LEU A 216 -12.57 6.11 -18.80
N ILE A 217 -12.13 4.93 -18.39
CA ILE A 217 -12.87 3.67 -18.60
C ILE A 217 -14.26 3.75 -17.95
N TRP A 218 -14.36 4.26 -16.72
CA TRP A 218 -15.63 4.43 -16.01
C TRP A 218 -16.53 5.49 -16.66
N ILE A 219 -15.99 6.56 -17.23
CA ILE A 219 -16.74 7.57 -18.00
C ILE A 219 -17.29 6.95 -19.28
N VAL A 220 -16.50 6.18 -20.03
CA VAL A 220 -17.00 5.51 -21.24
C VAL A 220 -18.04 4.45 -20.89
N GLY A 221 -17.79 3.65 -19.84
CA GLY A 221 -18.70 2.61 -19.41
C GLY A 221 -20.04 3.15 -18.92
N ILE A 222 -20.06 4.27 -18.19
CA ILE A 222 -21.31 4.89 -17.77
C ILE A 222 -22.11 5.37 -18.99
N ILE A 223 -21.47 5.98 -19.98
CA ILE A 223 -22.12 6.41 -21.23
C ILE A 223 -22.79 5.21 -21.91
N LEU A 224 -22.07 4.09 -22.08
CA LEU A 224 -22.60 2.87 -22.69
C LEU A 224 -23.80 2.28 -21.92
N ILE A 225 -23.74 2.29 -20.58
CA ILE A 225 -24.83 1.86 -19.70
C ILE A 225 -26.07 2.74 -19.88
N PHE A 226 -25.89 4.06 -20.02
CA PHE A 226 -27.01 4.99 -20.22
C PHE A 226 -27.68 4.83 -21.59
N TYR A 227 -26.90 4.60 -22.64
CA TYR A 227 -27.38 4.21 -23.98
C TYR A 227 -28.00 2.79 -24.04
N ARG A 228 -28.07 2.08 -22.91
CA ARG A 228 -28.63 0.72 -22.77
C ARG A 228 -27.99 -0.34 -23.69
N LYS A 229 -26.77 -0.09 -24.17
CA LYS A 229 -26.04 -1.03 -25.03
C LYS A 229 -25.28 -2.03 -24.15
N PHE A 230 -25.58 -3.32 -24.29
CA PHE A 230 -24.89 -4.44 -23.62
C PHE A 230 -24.64 -4.23 -22.11
N VAL A 231 -25.63 -3.70 -21.36
CA VAL A 231 -25.47 -3.23 -19.96
C VAL A 231 -24.76 -4.24 -19.06
N THR A 232 -25.09 -5.53 -19.17
CA THR A 232 -24.48 -6.60 -18.38
C THR A 232 -23.01 -6.83 -18.73
N ALA A 233 -22.69 -6.91 -20.03
CA ALA A 233 -21.31 -7.06 -20.49
C ALA A 233 -20.46 -5.84 -20.13
N THR A 234 -21.01 -4.63 -20.26
CA THR A 234 -20.33 -3.39 -19.88
C THR A 234 -20.02 -3.35 -18.38
N ALA A 235 -20.97 -3.75 -17.52
CA ALA A 235 -20.74 -3.79 -16.07
C ALA A 235 -19.69 -4.85 -15.67
N ALA A 236 -19.65 -5.99 -16.35
CA ALA A 236 -18.60 -7.00 -16.14
C ALA A 236 -17.21 -6.49 -16.60
N ALA A 237 -17.14 -5.86 -17.77
CA ALA A 237 -15.91 -5.27 -18.30
C ALA A 237 -15.35 -4.19 -17.36
N LEU A 238 -16.20 -3.28 -16.86
CA LEU A 238 -15.78 -2.24 -15.91
C LEU A 238 -15.16 -2.81 -14.63
N PHE A 239 -15.74 -3.88 -14.09
CA PHE A 239 -15.20 -4.54 -12.92
C PHE A 239 -13.85 -5.21 -13.19
N LEU A 240 -13.72 -5.93 -14.29
CA LEU A 240 -12.45 -6.55 -14.69
C LEU A 240 -11.37 -5.50 -14.90
N SER A 241 -11.66 -4.42 -15.62
CA SER A 241 -10.73 -3.30 -15.80
C SER A 241 -10.33 -2.67 -14.48
N THR A 242 -11.27 -2.51 -13.53
CA THR A 242 -10.99 -1.97 -12.20
C THR A 242 -10.03 -2.87 -11.43
N ILE A 243 -10.24 -4.19 -11.43
CA ILE A 243 -9.33 -5.14 -10.78
C ILE A 243 -7.95 -5.09 -11.42
N ILE A 244 -7.87 -5.19 -12.75
CA ILE A 244 -6.59 -5.22 -13.46
C ILE A 244 -5.79 -3.95 -13.15
N ILE A 245 -6.42 -2.79 -13.27
CA ILE A 245 -5.77 -1.51 -12.97
C ILE A 245 -5.35 -1.45 -11.50
N TYR A 246 -6.21 -1.87 -10.57
CA TYR A 246 -5.87 -1.89 -9.14
C TYR A 246 -4.64 -2.75 -8.84
N PHE A 247 -4.48 -3.90 -9.50
CA PHE A 247 -3.29 -4.73 -9.34
C PHE A 247 -2.03 -4.11 -9.95
N LEU A 248 -2.17 -3.33 -11.02
CA LEU A 248 -1.07 -2.61 -11.64
C LEU A 248 -0.69 -1.31 -10.91
N LEU A 249 -1.57 -0.77 -10.06
CA LEU A 249 -1.27 0.44 -9.29
C LEU A 249 -0.11 0.20 -8.32
N PRO A 250 0.88 1.10 -8.24
CA PRO A 250 1.88 1.07 -7.18
C PRO A 250 1.22 1.47 -5.86
N LEU A 251 1.14 0.58 -4.87
CA LEU A 251 0.71 0.97 -3.52
C LEU A 251 1.88 1.64 -2.82
N ASN A 252 2.05 2.92 -3.12
CA ASN A 252 2.86 3.79 -2.27
C ASN A 252 1.95 4.43 -1.23
#